data_AF-A0A8J2AIN2-F1
#
_entry.id   AF-A0A8J2AIN2-F1
#
_cell.length_a   1.000
_cell.length_b   1.000
_cell.length_c   1.000
_cell.angle_alpha   90.00
_cell.angle_beta   90.00
_cell.angle_gamma   90.00
#
_symmetry.space_group_name_H-M   'P 1'
#
loop_
_entity.id
_entity.type
_entity.pdbx_description
1 polymer ?
#
loop_
_entity_poly.entity_id
_entity_poly.type
_entity_poly.pdbx_seq_one_letter_code
_entity_poly.pdbx_strand_id
1 'polypeptide(L)'
;NNQGTNTNSHEFELCLKAIGKKDDATRVSGWTKMGEFFTKTCADDSAKQSLPLLFEQINFQKIWLEVAPADSRVRVSMTNAIAVFVEGMGKQGAKSLFQNGAGIVWFLLLFDETKAVVLNAKQNLNKCFTTVEKRRAFIDLCRKKGGDFLRMVLNFDSGKLAEYLSCKKDDSLHLERIDFVLANAVKAFTNFAQVLDVAPPSPPGQSSQSAASVVPATSSSSLKAGAGSPSAPVPTNKRLLTARSSSDWFLTSNLLSKMDKLPRLREAVKLAVLVLATNFPEQTYAPPGEDSDFPAADEERKTLRKMLLQDDRA
;
A
#
# COMPACT_ATOMS: atom_id res chain seq x y z
N ASN A 1 -0.21 7.08 41.85
CA ASN A 1 0.10 6.82 40.43
C ASN A 1 -0.89 5.97 39.64
N ASN A 2 -1.95 5.38 40.22
CA ASN A 2 -2.89 4.52 39.46
C ASN A 2 -4.14 5.22 38.88
N GLN A 3 -4.38 6.51 39.16
CA GLN A 3 -5.55 7.22 38.62
C GLN A 3 -5.33 7.77 37.20
N GLY A 4 -4.12 8.23 36.85
CA GLY A 4 -3.84 8.82 35.54
C GLY A 4 -3.80 7.82 34.37
N THR A 5 -3.44 6.56 34.63
CA THR A 5 -3.45 5.49 33.62
C THR A 5 -4.88 5.06 33.25
N ASN A 6 -5.81 5.05 34.20
CA ASN A 6 -7.20 4.68 33.97
C ASN A 6 -7.97 5.72 33.12
N THR A 7 -7.69 7.02 33.30
CA THR A 7 -8.33 8.07 32.50
C THR A 7 -7.87 8.06 31.05
N ASN A 8 -6.58 7.85 30.79
CA ASN A 8 -6.05 7.81 29.42
C ASN A 8 -6.58 6.60 28.64
N SER A 9 -6.70 5.43 29.30
CA SER A 9 -7.31 4.24 28.69
C SER A 9 -8.78 4.50 28.32
N HIS A 10 -9.53 5.18 29.19
CA HIS A 10 -10.93 5.48 28.92
C HIS A 10 -11.13 6.48 27.77
N GLU A 11 -10.36 7.57 27.73
CA GLU A 11 -10.40 8.54 26.61
C GLU A 11 -10.06 7.87 25.27
N PHE A 12 -9.04 7.00 25.27
CA PHE A 12 -8.63 6.21 24.10
C PHE A 12 -9.74 5.27 23.62
N GLU A 13 -10.36 4.51 24.52
CA GLU A 13 -11.47 3.61 24.20
C GLU A 13 -12.69 4.34 23.63
N LEU A 14 -13.00 5.54 24.14
CA LEU A 14 -14.08 6.36 23.59
C LEU A 14 -13.79 6.78 22.14
N CYS A 15 -12.55 7.13 21.83
CA CYS A 15 -12.14 7.42 20.46
C CYS A 15 -12.30 6.19 19.55
N LEU A 16 -11.86 5.01 20.00
CA LEU A 16 -12.02 3.76 19.25
C LEU A 16 -13.49 3.40 19.02
N LYS A 17 -14.35 3.58 20.04
CA LYS A 17 -15.80 3.37 19.91
C LYS A 17 -16.43 4.31 18.89
N ALA A 18 -15.96 5.55 18.79
CA ALA A 18 -16.43 6.51 17.79
C ALA A 18 -15.96 6.15 16.38
N ILE A 19 -14.69 5.76 16.23
CA ILE A 19 -14.10 5.29 14.95
C ILE A 19 -14.83 4.03 14.44
N GLY A 20 -15.25 3.13 15.33
CA GLY A 20 -15.98 1.92 14.97
C GLY A 20 -17.47 2.12 14.62
N LYS A 21 -18.01 3.35 14.68
CA LYS A 21 -19.39 3.62 14.27
C LYS A 21 -19.55 3.55 12.75
N LYS A 22 -20.79 3.41 12.26
CA LYS A 22 -21.09 3.39 10.81
C LYS A 22 -21.17 4.78 10.19
N ASP A 23 -21.46 5.80 10.99
CA ASP A 23 -21.61 7.18 10.54
C ASP A 23 -20.25 7.87 10.35
N ASP A 24 -20.02 8.41 9.16
CA ASP A 24 -18.74 9.01 8.79
C ASP A 24 -18.45 10.30 9.55
N ALA A 25 -19.46 11.10 9.91
CA ALA A 25 -19.24 12.31 10.72
C ALA A 25 -18.72 11.96 12.12
N THR A 26 -19.26 10.90 12.73
CA THR A 26 -18.81 10.36 14.01
C THR A 26 -17.40 9.78 13.90
N ARG A 27 -17.09 9.09 12.79
CA ARG A 27 -15.73 8.60 12.52
C ARG A 27 -14.71 9.73 12.40
N VAL A 28 -15.05 10.79 11.67
CA VAL A 28 -14.21 12.01 11.56
C VAL A 28 -13.95 12.57 12.96
N SER A 29 -14.99 12.75 13.77
CA SER A 29 -14.84 13.24 15.15
C SER A 29 -13.97 12.30 16.00
N GLY A 30 -14.15 10.98 15.88
CA GLY A 30 -13.36 9.98 16.57
C GLY A 30 -11.87 10.07 16.25
N TRP A 31 -11.51 10.21 14.97
CA TRP A 31 -10.12 10.39 14.55
C TRP A 31 -9.53 11.75 14.96
N THR A 32 -10.31 12.83 14.89
CA THR A 32 -9.86 14.15 15.36
C THR A 32 -9.55 14.11 16.86
N LYS A 33 -10.45 13.55 17.67
CA LYS A 33 -10.25 13.38 19.11
C LYS A 33 -9.08 12.44 19.43
N MET A 34 -8.85 11.42 18.61
CA MET A 34 -7.67 10.56 18.73
C MET A 34 -6.37 11.35 18.51
N GLY A 35 -6.34 12.27 17.55
CA GLY A 35 -5.19 13.17 17.34
C GLY A 35 -4.98 14.13 18.52
N GLU A 36 -6.05 14.70 19.08
CA GLU A 36 -5.99 15.54 20.27
C GLU A 36 -5.47 14.75 21.49
N PHE A 37 -5.96 13.53 21.67
CA PHE A 37 -5.48 12.60 22.68
C PHE A 37 -3.98 12.34 22.54
N PHE A 38 -3.50 11.98 21.34
CA PHE A 38 -2.07 11.78 21.10
C PHE A 38 -1.24 13.04 21.38
N THR A 39 -1.73 14.23 21.00
CA THR A 39 -1.05 15.49 21.29
C THR A 39 -0.91 15.71 22.80
N LYS A 40 -2.01 15.59 23.54
CA LYS A 40 -2.05 15.76 25.00
C LYS A 40 -1.15 14.73 25.70
N THR A 41 -1.23 13.46 25.32
CA THR A 41 -0.44 12.38 25.92
C THR A 41 1.04 12.49 25.59
N CYS A 42 1.42 12.97 24.39
CA CYS A 42 2.82 13.17 24.03
C CYS A 42 3.48 14.36 24.76
N ALA A 43 2.68 15.31 25.26
CA ALA A 43 3.14 16.43 26.07
C ALA A 43 3.37 16.08 27.55
N ASP A 44 2.85 14.93 28.00
CA ASP A 44 3.04 14.41 29.36
C ASP A 44 4.02 13.22 29.33
N ASP A 45 5.24 13.43 29.83
CA ASP A 45 6.31 12.41 29.82
C ASP A 45 5.92 11.11 30.55
N SER A 46 5.06 11.18 31.57
CA SER A 46 4.61 10.01 32.31
C SER A 46 3.60 9.19 31.51
N ALA A 47 2.67 9.87 30.84
CA ALA A 47 1.63 9.24 30.03
C ALA A 47 2.17 8.74 28.68
N LYS A 48 3.17 9.44 28.11
CA LYS A 48 3.81 9.14 26.83
C LYS A 48 4.34 7.71 26.73
N GLN A 49 4.83 7.15 27.83
CA GLN A 49 5.38 5.78 27.87
C GLN A 49 4.33 4.70 27.54
N SER A 50 3.05 4.96 27.85
CA SER A 50 1.95 4.03 27.60
C SER A 50 1.39 4.10 26.17
N LEU A 51 1.69 5.19 25.44
CA LEU A 51 1.06 5.49 24.16
C LEU A 51 1.35 4.44 23.06
N PRO A 52 2.57 3.89 22.92
CA PRO A 52 2.83 2.79 21.98
C PRO A 52 1.94 1.57 22.22
N LEU A 53 1.74 1.19 23.48
CA LEU A 53 0.93 0.01 23.84
C LEU A 53 -0.55 0.24 23.52
N LEU A 54 -1.06 1.45 23.75
CA LEU A 54 -2.42 1.80 23.33
C LEU A 54 -2.55 1.79 21.81
N PHE A 55 -1.58 2.38 21.10
CA PHE A 55 -1.56 2.40 19.64
C PHE A 55 -1.49 0.98 19.03
N GLU A 56 -0.85 0.04 19.73
CA GLU A 56 -0.81 -1.38 19.37
C GLU A 56 -2.15 -2.11 19.43
N GLN A 57 -3.11 -1.59 20.19
CA GLN A 57 -4.47 -2.15 20.24
C GLN A 57 -5.28 -1.84 18.98
N ILE A 58 -4.80 -0.94 18.12
CA ILE A 58 -5.50 -0.54 16.91
C ILE A 58 -5.17 -1.50 15.76
N ASN A 59 -6.17 -2.26 15.31
CA ASN A 59 -6.04 -3.08 14.10
C ASN A 59 -6.23 -2.21 12.84
N PHE A 60 -5.16 -1.57 12.39
CA PHE A 60 -5.19 -0.67 11.23
C PHE A 60 -5.58 -1.38 9.93
N GLN A 61 -5.24 -2.66 9.76
CA GLN A 61 -5.63 -3.42 8.57
C GLN A 61 -7.14 -3.56 8.46
N LYS A 62 -7.81 -3.89 9.57
CA LYS A 62 -9.28 -3.94 9.64
C LYS A 62 -9.87 -2.54 9.41
N ILE A 63 -9.32 -1.52 10.07
CA ILE A 63 -9.77 -0.13 9.91
C ILE A 63 -9.69 0.31 8.45
N TRP A 64 -8.61 0.00 7.74
CA TRP A 64 -8.49 0.38 6.33
C TRP A 64 -9.61 -0.19 5.48
N LEU A 65 -9.99 -1.45 5.70
CA LEU A 65 -11.14 -2.05 5.01
C LEU A 65 -12.42 -1.25 5.29
N GLU A 66 -12.64 -0.82 6.52
CA GLU A 66 -13.83 -0.06 6.92
C GLU A 66 -13.84 1.40 6.46
N VAL A 67 -12.66 2.05 6.37
CA VAL A 67 -12.54 3.48 6.01
C VAL A 67 -12.20 3.71 4.54
N ALA A 68 -11.69 2.71 3.82
CA ALA A 68 -11.49 2.80 2.38
C ALA A 68 -12.76 3.31 1.69
N PRO A 69 -13.95 2.68 1.86
CA PRO A 69 -15.18 3.14 1.21
C PRO A 69 -15.86 4.34 1.90
N ALA A 70 -15.29 4.89 2.98
CA ALA A 70 -15.88 6.00 3.71
C ALA A 70 -15.70 7.36 2.98
N ASP A 71 -16.27 8.42 3.54
CA ASP A 71 -15.98 9.80 3.14
C ASP A 71 -14.46 10.09 3.23
N SER A 72 -13.94 10.81 2.23
CA SER A 72 -12.53 11.25 2.18
C SER A 72 -12.04 11.94 3.46
N ARG A 73 -12.92 12.67 4.17
CA ARG A 73 -12.62 13.34 5.44
C ARG A 73 -12.23 12.36 6.53
N VAL A 74 -12.83 11.16 6.57
CA VAL A 74 -12.47 10.10 7.54
C VAL A 74 -11.01 9.70 7.32
N ARG A 75 -10.62 9.46 6.05
CA ARG A 75 -9.26 9.06 5.68
C ARG A 75 -8.24 10.16 5.95
N VAL A 76 -8.59 11.42 5.69
CA VAL A 76 -7.76 12.60 6.04
C VAL A 76 -7.58 12.70 7.56
N SER A 77 -8.66 12.65 8.35
CA SER A 77 -8.56 12.72 9.82
C SER A 77 -7.75 11.58 10.41
N MET A 78 -7.91 10.35 9.89
CA MET A 78 -7.09 9.21 10.28
C MET A 78 -5.60 9.46 10.01
N THR A 79 -5.27 9.97 8.81
CA THR A 79 -3.88 10.27 8.43
C THR A 79 -3.27 11.33 9.35
N ASN A 80 -4.03 12.39 9.67
CA ASN A 80 -3.60 13.43 10.61
C ASN A 80 -3.34 12.85 12.01
N ALA A 81 -4.21 11.97 12.52
CA ALA A 81 -4.02 11.34 13.82
C ALA A 81 -2.77 10.46 13.88
N ILE A 82 -2.53 9.63 12.84
CA ILE A 82 -1.30 8.83 12.76
C ILE A 82 -0.06 9.73 12.69
N ALA A 83 -0.12 10.83 11.93
CA ALA A 83 0.99 11.77 11.82
C ALA A 83 1.35 12.42 13.16
N VAL A 84 0.34 12.86 13.92
CA VAL A 84 0.53 13.42 15.27
C VAL A 84 1.21 12.40 16.19
N PHE A 85 0.77 11.14 16.17
CA PHE A 85 1.41 10.08 16.96
C PHE A 85 2.89 9.89 16.59
N VAL A 86 3.20 9.80 15.29
CA VAL A 86 4.58 9.59 14.81
C VAL A 86 5.47 10.79 15.17
N GLU A 87 4.98 12.01 14.99
CA GLU A 87 5.70 13.24 15.32
C GLU A 87 5.97 13.34 16.83
N GLY A 88 4.95 13.12 17.67
CA GLY A 88 5.06 13.23 19.12
C GLY A 88 5.97 12.16 19.76
N MET A 89 5.99 10.95 19.20
CA MET A 89 6.78 9.82 19.71
C MET A 89 8.16 9.66 19.06
N GLY A 90 8.42 10.36 17.95
CA GLY A 90 9.68 10.29 17.21
C GLY A 90 10.04 8.88 16.76
N LYS A 91 11.24 8.40 17.14
CA LYS A 91 11.73 7.06 16.74
C LYS A 91 10.83 5.92 17.22
N GLN A 92 10.23 6.02 18.41
CA GLN A 92 9.32 4.98 18.92
C GLN A 92 8.03 4.95 18.12
N GLY A 93 7.47 6.11 17.77
CA GLY A 93 6.26 6.21 16.94
C GLY A 93 6.47 5.60 15.56
N ALA A 94 7.61 5.88 14.93
CA ALA A 94 7.98 5.27 13.66
C ALA A 94 8.09 3.74 13.76
N LYS A 95 8.59 3.18 14.87
CA LYS A 95 8.67 1.73 15.08
C LYS A 95 7.27 1.10 15.22
N SER A 96 6.42 1.66 16.09
CA SER A 96 5.05 1.15 16.33
C SER A 96 4.18 1.21 15.07
N LEU A 97 4.40 2.20 14.22
CA LEU A 97 3.69 2.36 12.96
C LEU A 97 3.81 1.11 12.04
N PHE A 98 4.96 0.42 12.03
CA PHE A 98 5.16 -0.79 11.22
C PHE A 98 4.76 -2.09 11.91
N GLN A 99 4.60 -2.08 13.25
CA GLN A 99 4.21 -3.25 14.03
C GLN A 99 2.71 -3.52 13.91
N ASN A 100 1.88 -2.47 13.85
CA ASN A 100 0.41 -2.61 13.87
C ASN A 100 -0.26 -2.37 12.51
N GLY A 101 0.51 -2.25 11.45
CA GLY A 101 -0.01 -2.03 10.09
C GLY A 101 -0.41 -0.58 9.78
N ALA A 102 -0.29 0.37 10.72
CA ALA A 102 -0.57 1.80 10.46
C ALA A 102 0.26 2.35 9.29
N GLY A 103 1.52 1.91 9.17
CA GLY A 103 2.40 2.30 8.08
C GLY A 103 1.93 1.81 6.73
N ILE A 104 1.40 0.58 6.68
CA ILE A 104 0.81 0.01 5.48
C ILE A 104 -0.40 0.84 5.08
N VAL A 105 -1.28 1.13 6.03
CA VAL A 105 -2.48 1.94 5.79
C VAL A 105 -2.14 3.33 5.27
N TRP A 106 -1.22 4.04 5.91
CA TRP A 106 -0.77 5.35 5.44
C TRP A 106 -0.14 5.25 4.04
N PHE A 107 0.69 4.24 3.81
CA PHE A 107 1.26 3.99 2.49
C PHE A 107 0.18 3.79 1.41
N LEU A 108 -0.91 3.06 1.70
CA LEU A 108 -2.03 2.92 0.77
C LEU A 108 -2.74 4.25 0.48
N LEU A 109 -2.83 5.16 1.46
CA LEU A 109 -3.43 6.48 1.27
C LEU A 109 -2.63 7.40 0.35
N LEU A 110 -1.34 7.11 0.12
CA LEU A 110 -0.55 7.82 -0.90
C LEU A 110 -1.04 7.54 -2.33
N PHE A 111 -1.85 6.50 -2.50
CA PHE A 111 -2.43 6.05 -3.77
C PHE A 111 -3.96 6.12 -3.76
N ASP A 112 -4.55 6.86 -2.83
CA ASP A 112 -6.00 7.07 -2.76
C ASP A 112 -6.52 7.71 -4.06
N GLU A 113 -7.77 7.40 -4.41
CA GLU A 113 -8.41 8.02 -5.59
C GLU A 113 -8.74 9.50 -5.38
N THR A 114 -8.86 9.95 -4.13
CA THR A 114 -9.16 11.34 -3.81
C THR A 114 -7.88 12.14 -3.66
N LYS A 115 -7.66 13.13 -4.55
CA LYS A 115 -6.46 14.00 -4.55
C LYS A 115 -6.19 14.66 -3.20
N ALA A 116 -7.23 15.07 -2.47
CA ALA A 116 -7.09 15.70 -1.15
C ALA A 116 -6.49 14.74 -0.10
N VAL A 117 -6.89 13.46 -0.14
CA VAL A 117 -6.33 12.42 0.73
C VAL A 117 -4.86 12.19 0.41
N VAL A 118 -4.52 12.05 -0.88
CA VAL A 118 -3.13 11.87 -1.34
C VAL A 118 -2.25 13.05 -0.92
N LEU A 119 -2.72 14.28 -1.12
CA LEU A 119 -1.97 15.49 -0.77
C LEU A 119 -1.72 15.55 0.73
N ASN A 120 -2.75 15.31 1.56
CA ASN A 120 -2.63 15.30 3.00
C ASN A 120 -1.65 14.19 3.48
N ALA A 121 -1.77 12.98 2.94
CA ALA A 121 -0.87 11.87 3.26
C ALA A 121 0.59 12.18 2.91
N LYS A 122 0.85 12.82 1.76
CA LYS A 122 2.19 13.28 1.36
C LYS A 122 2.73 14.39 2.26
N GLN A 123 1.90 15.39 2.59
CA GLN A 123 2.29 16.48 3.47
C GLN A 123 2.69 15.97 4.86
N ASN A 124 1.86 15.11 5.46
CA ASN A 124 2.15 14.51 6.74
C ASN A 124 3.39 13.59 6.68
N LEU A 125 3.59 12.86 5.58
CA LEU A 125 4.78 12.02 5.41
C LEU A 125 6.05 12.88 5.38
N ASN A 126 6.01 14.00 4.65
CA ASN A 126 7.12 14.96 4.59
C ASN A 126 7.39 15.61 5.96
N LYS A 127 6.34 15.84 6.75
CA LYS A 127 6.43 16.37 8.11
C LYS A 127 7.13 15.38 9.06
N CYS A 128 6.67 14.13 9.10
CA CYS A 128 7.19 13.12 10.02
C CYS A 128 8.56 12.56 9.60
N PHE A 129 8.83 12.49 8.29
CA PHE A 129 10.08 11.97 7.72
C PHE A 129 10.75 13.06 6.90
N THR A 130 11.48 13.95 7.57
CA THR A 130 12.01 15.21 7.02
C THR A 130 13.00 15.04 5.86
N THR A 131 13.77 13.96 5.86
CA THR A 131 14.78 13.64 4.82
C THR A 131 14.21 12.73 3.74
N VAL A 132 14.68 12.86 2.50
CA VAL A 132 14.26 12.00 1.37
C VAL A 132 14.57 10.53 1.66
N GLU A 133 15.69 10.24 2.32
CA GLU A 133 16.17 8.90 2.65
C GLU A 133 15.22 8.19 3.60
N LYS A 134 14.74 8.89 4.64
CA LYS A 134 13.74 8.34 5.57
C LYS A 134 12.39 8.09 4.90
N ARG A 135 11.96 8.97 3.98
CA ARG A 135 10.74 8.75 3.19
C ARG A 135 10.86 7.53 2.28
N ARG A 136 12.01 7.37 1.63
CA ARG A 136 12.31 6.18 0.82
C ARG A 136 12.33 4.92 1.68
N ALA A 137 12.99 4.95 2.84
CA ALA A 137 13.01 3.82 3.77
C ALA A 137 11.60 3.45 4.28
N PHE A 138 10.74 4.43 4.56
CA PHE A 138 9.33 4.18 4.89
C PHE A 138 8.61 3.46 3.75
N ILE A 139 8.75 3.95 2.52
CA ILE A 139 8.13 3.36 1.33
C ILE A 139 8.64 1.92 1.14
N ASP A 140 9.95 1.70 1.29
CA ASP A 140 10.57 0.38 1.13
C ASP A 140 10.13 -0.62 2.21
N LEU A 141 9.95 -0.18 3.45
CA LEU A 141 9.43 -1.02 4.54
C LEU A 141 7.95 -1.37 4.34
N CYS A 142 7.15 -0.39 3.91
CA CYS A 142 5.74 -0.62 3.59
C CYS A 142 5.57 -1.43 2.31
N ARG A 143 6.61 -1.50 1.47
CA ARG A 143 6.60 -2.18 0.18
C ARG A 143 6.09 -3.61 0.31
N LYS A 144 6.93 -4.49 0.83
CA LYS A 144 6.62 -5.92 0.89
C LYS A 144 5.32 -6.19 1.65
N LYS A 145 5.19 -5.61 2.85
CA LYS A 145 4.01 -5.84 3.71
C LYS A 145 2.71 -5.30 3.12
N GLY A 146 2.76 -4.16 2.43
CA GLY A 146 1.61 -3.58 1.75
C GLY A 146 1.18 -4.39 0.54
N GLY A 147 2.14 -4.88 -0.26
CA GLY A 147 1.86 -5.81 -1.36
C GLY A 147 1.23 -7.11 -0.88
N ASP A 148 1.77 -7.72 0.19
CA ASP A 148 1.23 -8.94 0.79
C ASP A 148 -0.19 -8.72 1.33
N PHE A 149 -0.44 -7.57 1.99
CA PHE A 149 -1.78 -7.19 2.46
C PHE A 149 -2.76 -6.99 1.30
N LEU A 150 -2.38 -6.28 0.24
CA LEU A 150 -3.23 -6.07 -0.93
C LEU A 150 -3.56 -7.39 -1.63
N ARG A 151 -2.58 -8.29 -1.81
CA ARG A 151 -2.84 -9.63 -2.36
C ARG A 151 -3.83 -10.42 -1.48
N MET A 152 -3.67 -10.34 -0.17
CA MET A 152 -4.61 -10.98 0.76
C MET A 152 -6.04 -10.43 0.56
N VAL A 153 -6.21 -9.10 0.50
CA VAL A 153 -7.52 -8.45 0.29
C VAL A 153 -8.14 -8.86 -1.04
N LEU A 154 -7.37 -8.86 -2.12
CA LEU A 154 -7.86 -9.23 -3.45
C LEU A 154 -8.25 -10.72 -3.55
N ASN A 155 -7.60 -11.57 -2.75
CA ASN A 155 -7.90 -13.00 -2.66
C ASN A 155 -9.09 -13.33 -1.75
N PHE A 156 -9.58 -12.40 -0.93
CA PHE A 156 -10.78 -12.66 -0.13
C PHE A 156 -11.99 -12.93 -1.02
N ASP A 157 -12.78 -13.94 -0.67
CA ASP A 157 -14.11 -14.10 -1.22
C ASP A 157 -15.04 -12.97 -0.73
N SER A 158 -16.16 -12.79 -1.41
CA SER A 158 -17.11 -11.71 -1.10
C SER A 158 -17.71 -11.84 0.30
N GLY A 159 -17.85 -13.06 0.84
CA GLY A 159 -18.37 -13.30 2.19
C GLY A 159 -17.39 -12.83 3.26
N LYS A 160 -16.11 -13.19 3.10
CA LYS A 160 -15.04 -12.73 3.99
C LYS A 160 -14.88 -11.22 3.95
N LEU A 161 -14.93 -10.61 2.77
CA LEU A 161 -14.96 -9.13 2.67
C LEU A 161 -16.18 -8.52 3.36
N ALA A 162 -17.37 -9.14 3.25
CA ALA A 162 -18.57 -8.68 3.93
C ALA A 162 -18.41 -8.62 5.45
N GLU A 163 -17.80 -9.64 6.03
CA GLU A 163 -17.51 -9.72 7.47
C GLU A 163 -16.60 -8.58 7.91
N TYR A 164 -15.51 -8.33 7.18
CA TYR A 164 -14.61 -7.22 7.50
C TYR A 164 -15.25 -5.85 7.31
N LEU A 165 -16.12 -5.69 6.31
CA LEU A 165 -16.82 -4.44 6.04
C LEU A 165 -18.03 -4.22 6.96
N SER A 166 -18.33 -5.16 7.86
CA SER A 166 -19.52 -5.12 8.73
C SER A 166 -20.82 -4.84 7.97
N CYS A 167 -20.88 -5.30 6.71
CA CYS A 167 -22.01 -5.17 5.82
C CYS A 167 -22.82 -6.47 5.87
N LYS A 168 -24.13 -6.38 6.11
CA LYS A 168 -25.00 -7.55 5.95
C LYS A 168 -25.15 -7.83 4.45
N LYS A 169 -25.31 -9.09 4.05
CA LYS A 169 -25.53 -9.49 2.65
C LYS A 169 -26.71 -8.75 1.99
N ASP A 170 -27.69 -8.33 2.80
CA ASP A 170 -28.89 -7.63 2.35
C ASP A 170 -28.78 -6.09 2.41
N ASP A 171 -27.61 -5.55 2.77
CA ASP A 171 -27.35 -4.11 2.69
C ASP A 171 -27.22 -3.74 1.21
N SER A 172 -28.09 -2.85 0.70
CA SER A 172 -28.12 -2.44 -0.70
C SER A 172 -26.77 -1.86 -1.18
N LEU A 173 -25.97 -1.35 -0.25
CA LEU A 173 -24.65 -0.77 -0.51
C LEU A 173 -23.49 -1.76 -0.33
N HIS A 174 -23.78 -3.02 0.00
CA HIS A 174 -22.76 -4.04 0.28
C HIS A 174 -21.84 -4.30 -0.92
N LEU A 175 -22.43 -4.51 -2.10
CA LEU A 175 -21.68 -4.73 -3.33
C LEU A 175 -20.87 -3.50 -3.73
N GLU A 176 -21.41 -2.29 -3.55
CA GLU A 176 -20.70 -1.04 -3.86
C GLU A 176 -19.46 -0.87 -2.97
N ARG A 177 -19.57 -1.21 -1.68
CA ARG A 177 -18.42 -1.15 -0.75
C ARG A 177 -17.36 -2.18 -1.10
N ILE A 178 -17.74 -3.42 -1.45
CA ILE A 178 -16.81 -4.44 -1.94
C ILE A 178 -16.13 -3.94 -3.22
N ASP A 179 -16.92 -3.46 -4.19
CA ASP A 179 -16.44 -2.94 -5.47
C ASP A 179 -15.40 -1.84 -5.25
N PHE A 180 -15.70 -0.90 -4.35
CA PHE A 180 -14.82 0.19 -3.97
C PHE A 180 -13.48 -0.30 -3.39
N VAL A 181 -13.54 -1.20 -2.41
CA VAL A 181 -12.35 -1.71 -1.72
C VAL A 181 -11.46 -2.48 -2.68
N LEU A 182 -12.03 -3.37 -3.50
CA LEU A 182 -11.28 -4.14 -4.49
C LEU A 182 -10.70 -3.22 -5.57
N ALA A 183 -11.46 -2.25 -6.08
CA ALA A 183 -10.97 -1.29 -7.06
C ALA A 183 -9.79 -0.48 -6.50
N ASN A 184 -9.87 0.01 -5.26
CA ASN A 184 -8.76 0.71 -4.62
C ASN A 184 -7.57 -0.19 -4.34
N ALA A 185 -7.79 -1.45 -3.97
CA ALA A 185 -6.71 -2.41 -3.78
C ALA A 185 -5.96 -2.66 -5.11
N VAL A 186 -6.67 -2.82 -6.23
CA VAL A 186 -6.07 -2.97 -7.57
C VAL A 186 -5.30 -1.70 -7.97
N LYS A 187 -5.89 -0.51 -7.80
CA LYS A 187 -5.23 0.78 -8.10
C LYS A 187 -3.96 0.94 -7.27
N ALA A 188 -4.03 0.73 -5.96
CA ALA A 188 -2.88 0.80 -5.06
C ALA A 188 -1.80 -0.19 -5.47
N PHE A 189 -2.17 -1.43 -5.81
CA PHE A 189 -1.22 -2.45 -6.27
C PHE A 189 -0.57 -2.09 -7.62
N THR A 190 -1.31 -1.45 -8.53
CA THR A 190 -0.78 -1.02 -9.83
C THR A 190 0.21 0.12 -9.68
N ASN A 191 -0.17 1.15 -8.92
CA ASN A 191 0.70 2.29 -8.63
C ASN A 191 1.94 1.86 -7.85
N PHE A 192 1.78 0.85 -7.00
CA PHE A 192 2.89 0.21 -6.33
C PHE A 192 3.91 -0.31 -7.33
N ALA A 193 3.47 -1.10 -8.32
CA ALA A 193 4.34 -1.66 -9.36
C ALA A 193 5.08 -0.58 -10.18
N GLN A 194 4.45 0.57 -10.44
CA GLN A 194 5.12 1.69 -11.10
C GLN A 194 6.23 2.30 -10.23
N VAL A 195 6.03 2.43 -8.92
CA VAL A 195 7.05 2.92 -7.98
C VAL A 195 8.21 1.93 -7.84
N LEU A 196 8.03 0.64 -8.18
CA LEU A 196 9.09 -0.38 -8.13
C LEU A 196 10.14 -0.24 -9.23
N ASP A 197 9.84 0.41 -10.36
CA ASP A 197 10.74 0.51 -11.53
C ASP A 197 11.34 1.92 -11.75
N VAL A 198 11.11 2.87 -10.82
CA VAL A 198 11.87 4.13 -10.80
C VAL A 198 13.25 3.89 -10.17
N ALA A 199 14.14 3.31 -10.99
CA ALA A 199 15.59 3.13 -10.90
C ALA A 199 16.17 2.30 -9.72
N PRO A 200 17.05 1.30 -9.99
CA PRO A 200 18.00 0.82 -8.99
C PRO A 200 18.95 1.97 -8.56
N PRO A 201 19.51 1.94 -7.35
CA PRO A 201 20.46 2.95 -6.92
C PRO A 201 21.63 2.99 -7.91
N SER A 202 21.98 4.19 -8.40
CA SER A 202 23.28 4.40 -9.02
C SER A 202 24.35 3.90 -8.05
N PRO A 203 25.32 3.11 -8.51
CA PRO A 203 26.37 2.60 -7.63
C PRO A 203 27.06 3.77 -6.91
N PRO A 204 27.46 3.58 -5.64
CA PRO A 204 28.19 4.60 -4.90
C PRO A 204 29.58 4.72 -5.54
N GLY A 205 29.74 5.70 -6.44
CA GLY A 205 31.01 5.91 -7.11
C GLY A 205 30.87 6.49 -8.51
N GLN A 206 30.30 7.68 -8.63
CA GLN A 206 30.73 8.61 -9.67
C GLN A 206 30.71 10.00 -9.04
N SER A 207 31.83 10.33 -8.41
CA SER A 207 32.20 11.72 -8.20
C SER A 207 32.14 12.43 -9.56
N SER A 208 31.29 13.44 -9.66
CA SER A 208 31.41 14.48 -10.68
C SER A 208 32.73 15.21 -10.45
N GLN A 209 33.83 14.64 -10.95
CA GLN A 209 35.07 15.40 -11.08
C GLN A 209 34.96 16.24 -12.35
N SER A 210 35.05 17.54 -12.11
CA SER A 210 35.16 18.60 -13.09
C SER A 210 36.13 18.25 -14.21
N ALA A 211 35.76 18.67 -15.42
CA ALA A 211 36.66 18.74 -16.56
C ALA A 211 37.87 19.61 -16.22
N ALA A 212 39.05 18.97 -16.13
CA ALA A 212 40.33 19.60 -16.35
C ALA A 212 41.26 18.56 -17.00
N SER A 213 41.48 18.78 -18.29
CA SER A 213 42.46 18.11 -19.14
C SER A 213 43.88 18.34 -18.60
N VAL A 214 44.69 17.28 -18.44
CA VAL A 214 46.10 17.14 -18.89
C VAL A 214 46.54 15.67 -18.65
N VAL A 215 47.13 15.04 -19.67
CA VAL A 215 47.82 13.73 -19.74
C VAL A 215 49.31 14.05 -20.09
N PRO A 216 50.37 13.18 -19.94
CA PRO A 216 50.46 11.74 -19.64
C PRO A 216 51.50 11.27 -18.58
N ALA A 217 51.44 9.99 -18.16
CA ALA A 217 52.43 8.93 -18.50
C ALA A 217 52.50 7.74 -17.49
N THR A 218 52.14 6.55 -18.00
CA THR A 218 52.69 5.19 -17.75
C THR A 218 53.21 4.75 -16.37
N SER A 219 52.58 3.69 -15.82
CA SER A 219 53.22 2.36 -15.66
C SER A 219 52.23 1.27 -15.20
N SER A 220 52.53 0.06 -15.61
CA SER A 220 51.73 -1.18 -15.64
C SER A 220 51.78 -2.01 -14.36
N SER A 221 50.68 -2.68 -13.98
CA SER A 221 50.61 -4.17 -13.97
C SER A 221 49.26 -4.72 -13.46
N SER A 222 48.63 -5.51 -14.34
CA SER A 222 47.89 -6.76 -14.15
C SER A 222 46.99 -6.98 -12.92
N LEU A 223 45.69 -6.81 -13.18
CA LEU A 223 44.56 -7.42 -12.49
C LEU A 223 44.64 -8.96 -12.51
N LYS A 224 44.56 -9.60 -11.35
CA LYS A 224 44.04 -10.98 -11.23
C LYS A 224 42.54 -10.85 -10.90
N ALA A 225 41.70 -11.15 -11.87
CA ALA A 225 40.25 -11.26 -11.69
C ALA A 225 39.94 -12.48 -10.82
N GLY A 226 39.68 -12.26 -9.53
CA GLY A 226 39.00 -13.23 -8.68
C GLY A 226 37.52 -13.22 -9.05
N ALA A 227 37.04 -14.36 -9.55
CA ALA A 227 35.64 -14.61 -9.84
C ALA A 227 34.78 -14.37 -8.58
N GLY A 228 34.20 -13.17 -8.48
CA GLY A 228 33.10 -12.89 -7.58
C GLY A 228 31.87 -13.59 -8.13
N SER A 229 31.37 -14.59 -7.39
CA SER A 229 30.06 -15.18 -7.63
C SER A 229 29.03 -14.10 -7.97
N PRO A 230 28.25 -14.24 -9.05
CA PRO A 230 27.14 -13.33 -9.26
C PRO A 230 26.20 -13.48 -8.08
N SER A 231 26.09 -12.42 -7.27
CA SER A 231 25.04 -12.28 -6.28
C SER A 231 23.72 -12.60 -6.98
N ALA A 232 23.04 -13.64 -6.50
CA ALA A 232 21.77 -14.07 -7.05
C ALA A 232 20.86 -12.86 -7.24
N PRO A 233 20.24 -12.68 -8.42
CA PRO A 233 19.34 -11.57 -8.64
C PRO A 233 18.23 -11.64 -7.59
N VAL A 234 18.10 -10.57 -6.80
CA VAL A 234 17.00 -10.40 -5.87
C VAL A 234 15.71 -10.64 -6.66
N PRO A 235 14.85 -11.60 -6.26
CA PRO A 235 13.65 -11.92 -7.02
C PRO A 235 12.78 -10.66 -7.02
N THR A 236 12.78 -10.00 -8.16
CA THR A 236 12.01 -8.79 -8.38
C THR A 236 10.56 -9.22 -8.35
N ASN A 237 9.75 -8.62 -7.48
CA ASN A 237 8.29 -8.76 -7.43
C ASN A 237 7.59 -8.15 -8.69
N LYS A 238 8.21 -8.33 -9.86
CA LYS A 238 7.62 -8.14 -11.18
C LYS A 238 6.69 -9.33 -11.41
N ARG A 239 5.39 -9.12 -11.65
CA ARG A 239 4.37 -10.08 -12.13
C ARG A 239 3.09 -9.93 -11.30
N LEU A 240 2.09 -9.27 -11.87
CA LEU A 240 0.69 -9.40 -11.43
C LEU A 240 -0.21 -9.87 -12.56
N LEU A 241 0.12 -9.54 -13.82
CA LEU A 241 -0.71 -9.85 -14.99
C LEU A 241 -0.04 -10.77 -16.00
N THR A 242 1.20 -11.15 -15.74
CA THR A 242 1.84 -12.31 -16.36
C THR A 242 1.69 -13.47 -15.41
N ALA A 243 0.62 -14.25 -15.60
CA ALA A 243 0.36 -15.42 -14.81
C ALA A 243 1.46 -16.47 -15.08
N ARG A 244 2.57 -16.34 -14.33
CA ARG A 244 3.76 -17.20 -14.35
C ARG A 244 3.92 -17.97 -13.03
N SER A 245 3.09 -17.66 -12.03
CA SER A 245 2.97 -18.41 -10.77
C SER A 245 1.52 -18.83 -10.55
N SER A 246 1.31 -19.94 -9.84
CA SER A 246 -0.03 -20.44 -9.48
C SER A 246 -0.83 -19.44 -8.64
N SER A 247 -0.15 -18.63 -7.80
CA SER A 247 -0.79 -17.58 -7.01
C SER A 247 -1.29 -16.42 -7.87
N ASP A 248 -0.57 -16.05 -8.93
CA ASP A 248 -0.98 -14.98 -9.84
C ASP A 248 -2.15 -15.44 -10.73
N TRP A 249 -2.15 -16.71 -11.13
CA TRP A 249 -3.27 -17.35 -11.81
C TRP A 249 -4.54 -17.35 -10.96
N PHE A 250 -4.43 -17.79 -9.71
CA PHE A 250 -5.56 -17.81 -8.79
C PHE A 250 -6.12 -16.41 -8.54
N LEU A 251 -5.24 -15.41 -8.37
CA LEU A 251 -5.64 -14.02 -8.22
C LEU A 251 -6.36 -13.50 -9.48
N THR A 252 -5.83 -13.79 -10.66
CA THR A 252 -6.42 -13.36 -11.94
C THR A 252 -7.81 -13.98 -12.14
N SER A 253 -7.95 -15.29 -11.97
CA SER A 253 -9.24 -15.99 -12.10
C SER A 253 -10.26 -15.52 -11.06
N ASN A 254 -9.84 -15.31 -9.81
CA ASN A 254 -10.70 -14.80 -8.74
C ASN A 254 -11.17 -13.36 -9.03
N LEU A 255 -10.32 -12.50 -9.59
CA LEU A 255 -10.71 -11.15 -9.99
C LEU A 255 -11.66 -11.18 -11.19
N LEU A 256 -11.36 -11.99 -12.21
CA LEU A 256 -12.21 -12.13 -13.40
C LEU A 256 -13.63 -12.58 -13.05
N SER A 257 -13.77 -13.58 -12.16
CA SER A 257 -15.08 -14.05 -11.71
C SER A 257 -15.94 -13.01 -10.97
N LYS A 258 -15.32 -11.91 -10.49
CA LYS A 258 -16.00 -10.81 -9.79
C LYS A 258 -16.31 -9.61 -10.69
N MET A 259 -15.56 -9.43 -11.79
CA MET A 259 -15.66 -8.27 -12.68
C MET A 259 -17.01 -8.12 -13.39
N ASP A 260 -17.78 -9.20 -13.52
CA ASP A 260 -19.12 -9.16 -14.11
C ASP A 260 -20.13 -8.39 -13.24
N LYS A 261 -19.94 -8.42 -11.92
CA LYS A 261 -20.87 -7.86 -10.94
C LYS A 261 -20.36 -6.57 -10.29
N LEU A 262 -19.10 -6.22 -10.51
CA LEU A 262 -18.39 -5.14 -9.83
C LEU A 262 -17.77 -4.17 -10.87
N PRO A 263 -18.50 -3.11 -11.26
CA PRO A 263 -18.08 -2.23 -12.37
C PRO A 263 -16.81 -1.41 -12.07
N ARG A 264 -16.62 -0.91 -10.84
CA ARG A 264 -15.40 -0.14 -10.51
C ARG A 264 -14.17 -1.03 -10.52
N LEU A 265 -14.30 -2.27 -10.04
CA LEU A 265 -13.26 -3.28 -10.08
C LEU A 265 -12.87 -3.59 -11.53
N ARG A 266 -13.86 -3.76 -12.41
CA ARG A 266 -13.62 -3.98 -13.83
C ARG A 266 -12.76 -2.88 -14.44
N GLU A 267 -13.15 -1.62 -14.21
CA GLU A 267 -12.39 -0.47 -14.73
C GLU A 267 -11.00 -0.34 -14.11
N ALA A 268 -10.87 -0.62 -12.81
CA ALA A 268 -9.56 -0.64 -12.14
C ALA A 268 -8.64 -1.73 -12.71
N VAL A 269 -9.15 -2.92 -13.01
CA VAL A 269 -8.38 -4.01 -13.64
C VAL A 269 -8.01 -3.65 -15.07
N LYS A 270 -8.92 -3.09 -15.88
CA LYS A 270 -8.60 -2.63 -17.25
C LYS A 270 -7.46 -1.60 -17.23
N LEU A 271 -7.56 -0.59 -16.37
CA LEU A 271 -6.51 0.42 -16.22
C LEU A 271 -5.19 -0.19 -15.74
N ALA A 272 -5.23 -1.15 -14.82
CA ALA A 272 -4.04 -1.86 -14.36
C ALA A 272 -3.36 -2.63 -15.51
N VAL A 273 -4.15 -3.31 -16.34
CA VAL A 273 -3.65 -4.03 -17.53
C VAL A 273 -3.01 -3.05 -18.51
N LEU A 274 -3.70 -1.95 -18.84
CA LEU A 274 -3.18 -0.93 -19.75
C LEU A 274 -1.88 -0.32 -19.22
N VAL A 275 -1.84 0.06 -17.95
CA VAL A 275 -0.65 0.62 -17.30
C VAL A 275 0.52 -0.35 -17.35
N LEU A 276 0.28 -1.62 -17.04
CA LEU A 276 1.32 -2.64 -17.08
C LEU A 276 1.76 -2.95 -18.51
N ALA A 277 0.85 -2.87 -19.49
CA ALA A 277 1.18 -3.00 -20.90
C ALA A 277 2.11 -1.88 -21.39
N THR A 278 1.77 -0.63 -21.06
CA THR A 278 2.53 0.55 -21.49
C THR A 278 3.89 0.63 -20.81
N ASN A 279 4.00 0.31 -19.53
CA ASN A 279 5.26 0.42 -18.79
C ASN A 279 6.14 -0.83 -18.89
N PHE A 280 5.56 -1.99 -19.24
CA PHE A 280 6.28 -3.27 -19.36
C PHE A 280 5.87 -4.04 -20.63
N PRO A 281 6.16 -3.49 -21.82
CA PRO A 281 5.73 -4.09 -23.10
C PRO A 281 6.32 -5.48 -23.33
N GLU A 282 7.55 -5.73 -22.86
CA GLU A 282 8.20 -7.06 -22.94
C GLU A 282 7.59 -8.12 -22.01
N GLN A 283 6.79 -7.70 -21.03
CA GLN A 283 6.18 -8.61 -20.06
C GLN A 283 4.71 -8.85 -20.39
N THR A 284 3.99 -7.91 -20.98
CA THR A 284 2.58 -8.14 -21.37
C THR A 284 2.42 -9.17 -22.49
N TYR A 285 3.50 -9.48 -23.21
CA TYR A 285 3.50 -10.32 -24.40
C TYR A 285 4.59 -11.39 -24.42
N ALA A 286 4.90 -12.00 -23.27
CA ALA A 286 5.68 -13.23 -23.31
C ALA A 286 4.71 -14.42 -23.52
N PRO A 287 4.64 -15.03 -24.73
CA PRO A 287 3.98 -16.33 -24.87
C PRO A 287 4.65 -17.31 -23.87
N PRO A 288 3.90 -18.24 -23.27
CA PRO A 288 4.54 -19.31 -22.53
C PRO A 288 5.48 -20.04 -23.49
N GLY A 289 6.65 -20.47 -23.00
CA GLY A 289 7.33 -21.58 -23.66
C GLY A 289 6.35 -22.75 -23.76
N GLU A 290 6.46 -23.55 -24.81
CA GLU A 290 5.50 -24.57 -25.26
C GLU A 290 5.11 -25.65 -24.22
N ASP A 291 5.56 -25.56 -22.96
CA ASP A 291 5.40 -26.56 -21.90
C ASP A 291 4.43 -26.17 -20.77
N SER A 292 3.51 -25.20 -20.95
CA SER A 292 2.52 -24.87 -19.90
C SER A 292 1.21 -25.67 -20.06
N ASP A 293 1.11 -26.80 -19.36
CA ASP A 293 -0.06 -27.71 -19.28
C ASP A 293 -1.31 -27.12 -18.57
N PHE A 294 -1.71 -25.89 -18.87
CA PHE A 294 -2.88 -25.26 -18.23
C PHE A 294 -3.92 -24.80 -19.27
N PRO A 295 -4.80 -25.67 -19.78
CA PRO A 295 -5.83 -25.31 -20.76
C PRO A 295 -6.86 -24.27 -20.27
N ALA A 296 -7.06 -24.13 -18.95
CA ALA A 296 -7.92 -23.09 -18.37
C ALA A 296 -7.36 -21.66 -18.52
N ALA A 297 -6.03 -21.55 -18.70
CA ALA A 297 -5.34 -20.28 -18.88
C ALA A 297 -5.72 -19.57 -20.17
N ASP A 298 -5.96 -20.33 -21.23
CA ASP A 298 -6.14 -19.78 -22.57
C ASP A 298 -7.54 -19.20 -22.79
N GLU A 299 -8.58 -19.79 -22.21
CA GLU A 299 -9.95 -19.25 -22.30
C GLU A 299 -10.15 -17.98 -21.46
N GLU A 300 -9.57 -17.91 -20.24
CA GLU A 300 -9.59 -16.69 -19.44
C GLU A 300 -8.73 -15.57 -20.08
N ARG A 301 -7.61 -15.92 -20.73
CA ARG A 301 -6.80 -14.96 -21.52
C ARG A 301 -7.54 -14.47 -22.76
N LYS A 302 -8.23 -15.35 -23.50
CA LYS A 302 -9.08 -14.95 -24.63
C LYS A 302 -10.19 -14.01 -24.15
N THR A 303 -10.73 -14.24 -22.96
CA THR A 303 -11.75 -13.38 -22.34
C THR A 303 -11.17 -12.00 -22.01
N LEU A 304 -10.02 -11.91 -21.33
CA LEU A 304 -9.30 -10.64 -21.10
C LEU A 304 -8.98 -9.91 -22.40
N ARG A 305 -8.49 -10.64 -23.42
CA ARG A 305 -8.17 -10.09 -24.75
C ARG A 305 -9.41 -9.56 -25.46
N LYS A 306 -10.53 -10.27 -25.37
CA LYS A 306 -11.81 -9.84 -25.93
C LYS A 306 -12.33 -8.59 -25.21
N MET A 307 -12.21 -8.53 -23.88
CA MET A 307 -12.61 -7.35 -23.09
C MET A 307 -11.77 -6.11 -23.41
N LEU A 308 -10.46 -6.26 -23.67
CA LEU A 308 -9.57 -5.15 -24.02
C LEU A 308 -9.79 -4.65 -25.46
N LEU A 309 -10.12 -5.55 -26.39
CA LEU A 309 -10.28 -5.23 -27.82
C LEU A 309 -11.70 -4.79 -28.22
N GLN A 310 -12.70 -4.97 -27.35
CA GLN A 310 -14.08 -4.56 -27.64
C GLN A 310 -14.34 -3.07 -27.40
N ASP A 311 -13.54 -2.39 -26.56
CA ASP A 311 -13.71 -0.96 -26.25
C ASP A 311 -12.98 -0.02 -27.25
N ASP A 312 -12.05 -0.50 -28.07
CA ASP A 312 -11.42 0.29 -29.15
C ASP A 312 -12.38 0.60 -30.34
N ARG A 313 -13.65 0.17 -30.24
CA ARG A 313 -14.68 0.33 -31.29
C ARG A 313 -15.88 1.20 -30.88
N ALA A 314 -15.89 1.80 -29.69
CA ALA A 314 -16.93 2.71 -29.20
C ALA A 314 -16.38 4.12 -28.97
#